data_AF-A0A820P6G1-F1
#
_entry.id   AF-A0A820P6G1-F1
#
_cell.length_a   1.000
_cell.length_b   1.000
_cell.length_c   1.000
_cell.angle_alpha   90.00
_cell.angle_beta   90.00
_cell.angle_gamma   90.00
#
_symmetry.space_group_name_H-M   'P 1'
#
loop_
_entity.id
_entity.type
_entity.pdbx_description
1 polymer ?
#
loop_
_entity_poly.entity_id
_entity_poly.type
_entity_poly.pdbx_seq_one_letter_code
_entity_poly.pdbx_strand_id
1 'polypeptide(L)'
;GVSYEDIRRLNLLPELIKAACSVLGAWDWDEKAPIAKYATVTIYHPNASYEGYANHFHDYYKQKYTTSHSFANFGYTGLIGSIGAYNEVSIGLGQKVWITTEQDITSRFVHLGLGEFHRNSSTNNIEFVGIEYSAKEFNVYSWKDMYNTPNHPILEDVVYWDPHPQPSNHPCFSSLLIDHYGHLDAISIIRNITSLLETGNTLNLIIDYGENAAYLAYSAPDDPQGPIEAFNRVHIRIDMMKLFAEPPPKFEDFK
;
A
#
# COMPACT_ATOMS: atom_id res chain seq x y z
N GLY A 1 17.18 -22.96 9.31
CA GLY A 1 17.02 -22.10 8.12
C GLY A 1 15.62 -22.26 7.58
N VAL A 2 15.11 -21.26 6.86
CA VAL A 2 13.80 -21.30 6.19
C VAL A 2 13.92 -22.09 4.88
N SER A 3 12.90 -22.85 4.48
CA SER A 3 12.95 -23.60 3.21
C SER A 3 12.58 -22.74 2.00
N TYR A 4 13.01 -23.15 0.81
CA TYR A 4 12.60 -22.50 -0.44
C TYR A 4 11.08 -22.43 -0.60
N GLU A 5 10.35 -23.50 -0.25
CA GLU A 5 8.90 -23.54 -0.34
C GLU A 5 8.22 -22.59 0.65
N ASP A 6 8.82 -22.32 1.81
CA ASP A 6 8.25 -21.36 2.77
C ASP A 6 8.42 -19.92 2.28
N ILE A 7 9.60 -19.57 1.71
CA ILE A 7 9.81 -18.28 1.04
C ILE A 7 8.87 -18.13 -0.16
N ARG A 8 8.70 -19.19 -0.96
CA ARG A 8 7.77 -19.20 -2.11
C ARG A 8 6.32 -19.01 -1.67
N ARG A 9 5.87 -19.67 -0.59
CA ARG A 9 4.53 -19.50 -0.02
C ARG A 9 4.30 -18.10 0.53
N LEU A 10 5.30 -17.51 1.19
CA LEU A 10 5.25 -16.13 1.66
C LEU A 10 5.13 -15.13 0.49
N ASN A 11 5.80 -15.41 -0.63
CA ASN A 11 5.70 -14.60 -1.85
C ASN A 11 4.46 -14.90 -2.71
N LEU A 12 3.63 -15.85 -2.29
CA LEU A 12 2.27 -16.07 -2.79
C LEU A 12 1.22 -15.71 -1.72
N LEU A 13 1.63 -15.08 -0.61
CA LEU A 13 0.74 -14.82 0.52
C LEU A 13 -0.45 -13.92 0.13
N PRO A 14 -0.27 -12.81 -0.64
CA PRO A 14 -1.39 -11.99 -1.10
C PRO A 14 -2.44 -12.79 -1.89
N GLU A 15 -1.99 -13.69 -2.79
CA GLU A 15 -2.83 -14.52 -3.64
C GLU A 15 -3.49 -15.69 -2.87
N LEU A 16 -2.77 -16.26 -1.89
CA LEU A 16 -3.19 -17.44 -1.12
C LEU A 16 -4.18 -17.11 -0.01
N ILE A 17 -3.89 -16.08 0.80
CA ILE A 17 -4.81 -15.67 1.88
C ILE A 17 -5.94 -14.79 1.35
N LYS A 18 -5.82 -14.31 0.11
CA LYS A 18 -6.63 -13.24 -0.48
C LYS A 18 -6.54 -12.01 0.42
N ALA A 19 -5.39 -11.33 0.39
CA ALA A 19 -5.15 -10.14 1.19
C ALA A 19 -6.11 -9.02 0.79
N ALA A 20 -7.28 -9.00 1.41
CA ALA A 20 -8.18 -7.88 1.36
C ALA A 20 -7.51 -6.75 2.16
N CYS A 21 -7.28 -5.67 1.42
CA CYS A 21 -6.32 -4.58 1.62
C CYS A 21 -6.69 -3.46 0.62
N SER A 22 -5.75 -2.51 0.35
CA SER A 22 -5.96 -1.13 -0.16
C SER A 22 -4.65 -0.42 -0.58
N VAL A 23 -4.53 0.55 -1.52
CA VAL A 23 -5.33 1.02 -2.70
C VAL A 23 -6.30 2.22 -2.63
N LEU A 24 -6.12 3.26 -1.81
CA LEU A 24 -6.89 4.52 -2.01
C LEU A 24 -5.94 5.62 -2.49
N GLY A 25 -6.25 6.13 -3.67
CA GLY A 25 -5.66 7.33 -4.23
C GLY A 25 -6.42 8.57 -3.85
N ALA A 26 -5.75 9.47 -3.15
CA ALA A 26 -6.35 10.29 -2.09
C ALA A 26 -6.71 9.47 -0.84
N TRP A 27 -5.70 8.77 -0.30
CA TRP A 27 -5.52 8.61 1.15
C TRP A 27 -6.39 7.58 1.96
N ASP A 28 -6.03 6.28 1.81
CA ASP A 28 -6.14 5.02 2.64
C ASP A 28 -7.45 4.35 3.22
N TRP A 29 -7.42 2.99 3.32
CA TRP A 29 -8.48 1.98 3.72
C TRP A 29 -7.90 0.52 3.88
N ASP A 30 -8.69 -0.59 3.98
CA ASP A 30 -8.23 -2.03 4.10
C ASP A 30 -9.34 -3.12 3.85
N GLU A 31 -9.11 -4.44 4.07
CA GLU A 31 -10.09 -5.32 4.78
C GLU A 31 -9.48 -6.64 5.39
N LYS A 32 -9.21 -6.72 6.71
CA LYS A 32 -9.06 -7.96 7.56
C LYS A 32 -8.24 -9.18 7.05
N ALA A 33 -7.08 -9.45 7.69
CA ALA A 33 -6.20 -10.60 7.39
C ALA A 33 -5.74 -11.44 8.62
N PRO A 34 -5.59 -12.79 8.50
CA PRO A 34 -5.17 -13.67 9.61
C PRO A 34 -3.65 -13.66 9.91
N ILE A 35 -2.92 -12.62 9.50
CA ILE A 35 -1.44 -12.62 9.42
C ILE A 35 -0.78 -12.01 10.67
N ALA A 36 -1.53 -11.61 11.71
CA ALA A 36 -1.02 -10.94 12.93
C ALA A 36 0.10 -11.67 13.72
N LYS A 37 0.51 -12.88 13.32
CA LYS A 37 1.65 -13.65 13.86
C LYS A 37 2.96 -13.47 13.10
N TYR A 38 2.97 -12.81 11.94
CA TYR A 38 4.20 -12.53 11.19
C TYR A 38 4.70 -11.13 11.51
N ALA A 39 6.02 -10.98 11.58
CA ALA A 39 6.64 -9.66 11.76
C ALA A 39 6.46 -8.82 10.48
N THR A 40 5.48 -7.93 10.51
CA THR A 40 5.36 -6.81 9.57
C THR A 40 6.53 -5.85 9.81
N VAL A 41 7.14 -5.36 8.73
CA VAL A 41 8.37 -4.58 8.72
C VAL A 41 8.32 -3.46 7.69
N THR A 42 9.10 -2.42 7.95
CA THR A 42 9.53 -1.47 6.92
C THR A 42 10.93 -1.85 6.49
N ILE A 43 11.12 -2.12 5.20
CA ILE A 43 12.44 -2.43 4.62
C ILE A 43 12.85 -1.24 3.76
N TYR A 44 13.89 -0.53 4.19
CA TYR A 44 14.52 0.52 3.39
C TYR A 44 15.51 -0.12 2.40
N HIS A 45 15.33 0.23 1.13
CA HIS A 45 16.21 -0.11 0.02
C HIS A 45 16.88 1.20 -0.44
N PRO A 46 18.12 1.50 0.01
CA PRO A 46 18.88 2.63 -0.53
C PRO A 46 19.17 2.41 -2.01
N ASN A 47 19.39 3.49 -2.76
CA ASN A 47 19.69 3.47 -4.18
C ASN A 47 20.74 2.40 -4.54
N ALA A 48 20.45 1.58 -5.55
CA ALA A 48 21.26 0.45 -5.99
C ALA A 48 22.64 0.82 -6.58
N SER A 49 23.04 2.09 -6.54
CA SER A 49 24.33 2.62 -6.99
C SER A 49 25.56 2.16 -6.19
N TYR A 50 25.43 1.14 -5.33
CA TYR A 50 26.57 0.40 -4.82
C TYR A 50 27.30 -0.29 -5.99
N GLU A 51 28.61 -0.09 -6.09
CA GLU A 51 29.43 -0.47 -7.25
C GLU A 51 29.37 -1.99 -7.57
N GLY A 52 29.12 -2.83 -6.55
CA GLY A 52 28.92 -4.28 -6.72
C GLY A 52 27.50 -4.70 -7.12
N TYR A 53 26.48 -3.85 -6.96
CA TYR A 53 25.08 -4.20 -7.24
C TYR A 53 24.63 -3.67 -8.61
N ALA A 54 24.99 -2.42 -8.94
CA ALA A 54 24.64 -1.79 -10.21
C ALA A 54 25.11 -2.62 -11.43
N ASN A 55 26.33 -3.17 -11.36
CA ASN A 55 26.93 -4.00 -12.42
C ASN A 55 26.32 -5.41 -12.55
N HIS A 56 25.54 -5.89 -11.58
CA HIS A 56 24.97 -7.24 -11.63
C HIS A 56 23.44 -7.25 -11.76
N PHE A 57 22.74 -6.32 -11.11
CA PHE A 57 21.27 -6.25 -11.16
C PHE A 57 20.77 -5.74 -12.52
N HIS A 58 21.29 -4.60 -13.01
CA HIS A 58 20.85 -4.05 -14.29
C HIS A 58 21.23 -4.95 -15.49
N ASP A 59 22.35 -5.67 -15.40
CA ASP A 59 22.75 -6.65 -16.41
C ASP A 59 21.86 -7.92 -16.37
N TYR A 60 21.51 -8.42 -15.18
CA TYR A 60 20.62 -9.59 -15.04
C TYR A 60 19.19 -9.29 -15.52
N TYR A 61 18.61 -8.16 -15.09
CA TYR A 61 17.26 -7.74 -15.50
C TYR A 61 17.23 -6.99 -16.84
N LYS A 62 18.38 -6.80 -17.49
CA LYS A 62 18.55 -6.05 -18.75
C LYS A 62 18.03 -4.60 -18.71
N GLN A 63 17.93 -4.02 -17.51
CA GLN A 63 17.49 -2.65 -17.27
C GLN A 63 18.60 -1.62 -17.56
N LYS A 64 19.20 -1.74 -18.74
CA LYS A 64 20.22 -0.81 -19.22
C LYS A 64 19.56 0.56 -19.39
N TYR A 65 20.20 1.61 -18.89
CA TYR A 65 19.74 3.01 -18.91
C TYR A 65 18.63 3.41 -17.92
N THR A 66 18.28 2.58 -16.92
CA THR A 66 17.39 3.02 -15.82
C THR A 66 18.20 3.53 -14.63
N THR A 67 17.84 4.69 -14.09
CA THR A 67 18.26 5.08 -12.73
C THR A 67 17.46 4.28 -11.70
N SER A 68 18.15 3.62 -10.77
CA SER A 68 17.50 3.12 -9.56
C SER A 68 17.17 4.29 -8.63
N HIS A 69 16.16 4.11 -7.79
CA HIS A 69 15.70 5.08 -6.80
C HIS A 69 15.63 4.41 -5.45
N SER A 70 15.96 5.12 -4.37
CA SER A 70 15.76 4.61 -3.01
C SER A 70 14.27 4.47 -2.70
N PHE A 71 13.87 3.40 -2.01
CA PHE A 71 12.47 3.14 -1.68
C PHE A 71 12.30 2.43 -0.34
N ALA A 72 11.12 2.58 0.26
CA ALA A 72 10.68 1.88 1.44
C ALA A 72 9.57 0.90 1.05
N ASN A 73 9.73 -0.36 1.43
CA ASN A 73 8.71 -1.40 1.35
C ASN A 73 8.04 -1.59 2.70
N PHE A 74 6.71 -1.64 2.71
CA PHE A 74 5.87 -1.90 3.87
C PHE A 74 5.17 -3.24 3.65
N GLY A 75 5.51 -4.24 4.47
CA GLY A 75 5.07 -5.62 4.23
C GLY A 75 5.66 -6.60 5.23
N TYR A 76 5.85 -7.86 4.83
CA TYR A 76 6.32 -8.93 5.73
C TYR A 76 7.77 -9.34 5.46
N THR A 77 8.49 -9.73 6.51
CA THR A 77 9.90 -10.14 6.39
C THR A 77 10.04 -11.38 5.51
N GLY A 78 10.76 -11.26 4.39
CA GLY A 78 10.95 -12.32 3.39
C GLY A 78 10.05 -12.21 2.16
N LEU A 79 9.15 -11.22 2.12
CA LEU A 79 8.47 -10.81 0.89
C LEU A 79 9.48 -10.10 -0.03
N ILE A 80 9.53 -10.52 -1.29
CA ILE A 80 10.38 -9.95 -2.37
C ILE A 80 9.60 -8.87 -3.14
N GLY A 81 8.27 -9.00 -3.18
CA GLY A 81 7.36 -7.92 -3.59
C GLY A 81 7.04 -6.95 -2.46
N SER A 82 5.97 -6.18 -2.62
CA SER A 82 5.53 -5.18 -1.64
C SER A 82 4.00 -5.09 -1.58
N ILE A 83 3.45 -4.77 -0.41
CA ILE A 83 2.00 -4.57 -0.21
C ILE A 83 1.67 -3.08 -0.25
N GLY A 84 2.54 -2.26 0.36
CA GLY A 84 2.61 -0.82 0.12
C GLY A 84 4.06 -0.37 -0.01
N ALA A 85 4.33 0.62 -0.85
CA ALA A 85 5.68 1.14 -1.05
C ALA A 85 5.68 2.66 -1.26
N TYR A 86 6.81 3.31 -0.98
CA TYR A 86 7.06 4.72 -1.31
C TYR A 86 8.52 4.94 -1.70
N ASN A 87 8.81 5.83 -2.64
CA ASN A 87 10.19 6.08 -3.11
C ASN A 87 10.62 7.56 -3.09
N GLU A 88 11.91 7.80 -3.28
CA GLU A 88 12.53 9.14 -3.19
C GLU A 88 12.00 10.14 -4.25
N VAL A 89 11.50 9.64 -5.38
CA VAL A 89 10.85 10.45 -6.43
C VAL A 89 9.35 10.63 -6.20
N SER A 90 8.86 10.27 -5.01
CA SER A 90 7.47 10.48 -4.57
C SER A 90 6.43 9.71 -5.38
N ILE A 91 6.76 8.48 -5.78
CA ILE A 91 5.81 7.46 -6.23
C ILE A 91 5.43 6.59 -5.03
N GLY A 92 4.12 6.45 -4.77
CA GLY A 92 3.55 5.55 -3.78
C GLY A 92 2.71 4.43 -4.42
N LEU A 93 2.70 3.28 -3.75
CA LEU A 93 2.01 2.06 -4.17
C LEU A 93 1.21 1.47 -3.01
N GLY A 94 0.00 0.96 -3.28
CA GLY A 94 -0.78 0.10 -2.37
C GLY A 94 -1.53 -0.99 -3.13
N GLN A 95 -1.80 -2.15 -2.51
CA GLN A 95 -2.42 -3.34 -3.12
C GLN A 95 -3.64 -3.86 -2.34
N LYS A 96 -4.70 -4.27 -3.06
CA LYS A 96 -5.93 -4.96 -2.59
C LYS A 96 -6.11 -6.24 -3.40
N VAL A 97 -6.61 -7.29 -2.77
CA VAL A 97 -7.34 -8.35 -3.47
C VAL A 97 -8.86 -8.15 -3.32
N TRP A 98 -9.59 -8.09 -4.44
CA TRP A 98 -11.06 -8.16 -4.46
C TRP A 98 -11.51 -9.57 -4.83
N ILE A 99 -12.29 -10.17 -3.93
CA ILE A 99 -12.80 -11.52 -4.09
C ILE A 99 -14.24 -11.41 -4.61
N THR A 100 -14.44 -11.69 -5.91
CA THR A 100 -15.79 -11.90 -6.45
C THR A 100 -16.38 -13.20 -5.89
N THR A 101 -17.69 -13.42 -6.06
CA THR A 101 -18.36 -14.65 -5.59
C THR A 101 -17.91 -15.92 -6.31
N GLU A 102 -17.12 -15.81 -7.37
CA GLU A 102 -16.55 -16.95 -8.08
C GLU A 102 -15.30 -17.51 -7.39
N GLN A 103 -15.19 -18.84 -7.37
CA GLN A 103 -14.01 -19.53 -6.82
C GLN A 103 -12.83 -19.55 -7.80
N ASP A 104 -13.08 -19.28 -9.09
CA ASP A 104 -12.05 -19.23 -10.12
C ASP A 104 -11.00 -18.15 -9.80
N ILE A 105 -9.74 -18.43 -10.08
CA ILE A 105 -8.65 -17.45 -9.98
C ILE A 105 -8.67 -16.48 -11.17
N THR A 106 -9.30 -16.84 -12.29
CA THR A 106 -9.31 -15.98 -13.49
C THR A 106 -10.27 -14.79 -13.42
N SER A 107 -11.22 -14.79 -12.48
CA SER A 107 -12.17 -13.69 -12.19
C SER A 107 -11.95 -13.04 -10.82
N ARG A 108 -10.77 -13.26 -10.21
CA ARG A 108 -10.29 -12.47 -9.07
C ARG A 108 -9.63 -11.21 -9.59
N PHE A 109 -9.96 -10.10 -8.98
CA PHE A 109 -9.35 -8.82 -9.29
C PHE A 109 -8.35 -8.45 -8.21
N VAL A 110 -7.19 -7.97 -8.62
CA VAL A 110 -6.28 -7.23 -7.77
C VAL A 110 -6.48 -5.76 -8.12
N HIS A 111 -6.73 -4.94 -7.10
CA HIS A 111 -6.64 -3.49 -7.27
C HIS A 111 -5.25 -3.04 -6.85
N LEU A 112 -4.65 -2.16 -7.63
CA LEU A 112 -3.33 -1.58 -7.44
C LEU A 112 -3.44 -0.08 -7.57
N GLY A 113 -2.89 0.65 -6.61
CA GLY A 113 -3.01 2.09 -6.52
C GLY A 113 -1.65 2.70 -6.71
N LEU A 114 -1.49 3.52 -7.75
CA LEU A 114 -0.22 4.18 -8.07
C LEU A 114 -0.45 5.69 -7.99
N GLY A 115 0.18 6.33 -7.02
CA GLY A 115 0.20 7.78 -6.88
C GLY A 115 1.58 8.34 -7.18
N GLU A 116 1.65 9.48 -7.85
CA GLU A 116 2.87 10.23 -8.10
C GLU A 116 2.67 11.70 -7.71
N PHE A 117 3.65 12.29 -7.04
CA PHE A 117 3.63 13.70 -6.64
C PHE A 117 4.87 14.46 -7.12
N HIS A 118 4.71 15.30 -8.14
CA HIS A 118 5.81 16.08 -8.69
C HIS A 118 6.15 17.30 -7.81
N ARG A 119 7.00 17.10 -6.80
CA ARG A 119 7.42 18.16 -5.84
C ARG A 119 8.06 19.41 -6.48
N ASN A 120 8.59 19.30 -7.70
CA ASN A 120 9.46 20.30 -8.33
C ASN A 120 8.95 20.79 -9.71
N SER A 121 7.75 20.42 -10.14
CA SER A 121 7.16 20.92 -11.39
C SER A 121 6.48 22.28 -11.18
N SER A 122 6.42 23.10 -12.23
CA SER A 122 5.72 24.39 -12.21
C SER A 122 4.18 24.26 -12.15
N THR A 123 3.67 23.03 -12.21
CA THR A 123 2.30 22.65 -11.91
C THR A 123 2.36 21.58 -10.82
N ASN A 124 1.62 21.74 -9.71
CA ASN A 124 1.53 20.70 -8.68
C ASN A 124 0.65 19.56 -9.20
N ASN A 125 1.19 18.76 -10.11
CA ASN A 125 0.50 17.59 -10.64
C ASN A 125 0.65 16.46 -9.61
N ILE A 126 -0.47 16.15 -8.97
CA ILE A 126 -0.67 14.88 -8.29
C ILE A 126 -1.44 14.03 -9.28
N GLU A 127 -0.87 12.92 -9.72
CA GLU A 127 -1.60 11.94 -10.51
C GLU A 127 -1.75 10.68 -9.66
N PHE A 128 -2.98 10.19 -9.54
CA PHE A 128 -3.23 8.85 -9.05
C PHE A 128 -4.04 8.08 -10.08
N VAL A 129 -3.59 6.86 -10.34
CA VAL A 129 -4.32 5.88 -11.12
C VAL A 129 -4.64 4.65 -10.27
N GLY A 130 -5.91 4.28 -10.29
CA GLY A 130 -6.35 2.97 -9.87
C GLY A 130 -6.19 1.99 -11.02
N ILE A 131 -5.61 0.82 -10.78
CA ILE A 131 -5.49 -0.26 -11.75
C ILE A 131 -6.25 -1.46 -11.18
N GLU A 132 -7.19 -1.99 -11.96
CA GLU A 132 -7.91 -3.22 -11.67
C GLU A 132 -7.47 -4.28 -12.67
N TYR A 133 -6.95 -5.42 -12.20
CA TYR A 133 -6.50 -6.47 -13.10
C TYR A 133 -6.85 -7.87 -12.63
N SER A 134 -7.11 -8.75 -13.59
CA SER A 134 -7.33 -10.19 -13.40
C SER A 134 -6.53 -10.99 -14.43
N ALA A 135 -6.79 -12.28 -14.58
CA ALA A 135 -6.19 -13.06 -15.67
C ALA A 135 -6.81 -12.75 -17.06
N LYS A 136 -7.91 -11.99 -17.10
CA LYS A 136 -8.71 -11.72 -18.31
C LYS A 136 -8.90 -10.23 -18.61
N GLU A 137 -8.77 -9.38 -17.61
CA GLU A 137 -9.14 -7.97 -17.66
C GLU A 137 -8.01 -7.09 -17.09
N PHE A 138 -7.90 -5.87 -17.61
CA PHE A 138 -6.97 -4.86 -17.15
C PHE A 138 -7.61 -3.48 -17.42
N ASN A 139 -8.09 -2.86 -16.34
CA ASN A 139 -8.77 -1.59 -16.36
C ASN A 139 -7.91 -0.55 -15.61
N VAL A 140 -7.91 0.69 -16.08
CA VAL A 140 -7.22 1.82 -15.43
C VAL A 140 -8.25 2.90 -15.20
N TYR A 141 -8.26 3.49 -14.01
CA TYR A 141 -9.19 4.49 -13.56
C TYR A 141 -8.47 5.72 -13.01
N SER A 142 -8.97 6.89 -13.39
CA SER A 142 -8.81 8.15 -12.68
C SER A 142 -10.14 8.49 -11.98
N TRP A 143 -10.19 9.59 -11.23
CA TRP A 143 -11.45 10.04 -10.64
C TRP A 143 -12.55 10.34 -11.68
N LYS A 144 -12.19 10.61 -12.94
CA LYS A 144 -13.12 11.00 -14.02
C LYS A 144 -13.91 9.84 -14.60
N ASP A 145 -13.38 8.63 -14.48
CA ASP A 145 -13.84 7.40 -15.14
C ASP A 145 -14.02 6.22 -14.16
N MET A 146 -13.90 6.47 -12.85
CA MET A 146 -14.44 5.57 -11.83
C MET A 146 -15.94 5.30 -12.03
N TYR A 147 -16.37 4.12 -11.59
CA TYR A 147 -17.78 3.74 -11.56
C TYR A 147 -18.62 4.79 -10.82
N ASN A 148 -19.73 5.25 -11.40
CA ASN A 148 -20.64 6.19 -10.76
C ASN A 148 -21.96 5.50 -10.40
N THR A 149 -22.13 5.16 -9.12
CA THR A 149 -23.30 4.48 -8.56
C THR A 149 -23.73 5.14 -7.24
N PRO A 150 -24.96 4.92 -6.74
CA PRO A 150 -25.39 5.51 -5.46
C PRO A 150 -24.51 5.15 -4.25
N ASN A 151 -23.84 3.99 -4.27
CA ASN A 151 -22.92 3.52 -3.22
C ASN A 151 -21.43 3.77 -3.56
N HIS A 152 -21.18 4.29 -4.76
CA HIS A 152 -19.84 4.64 -5.24
C HIS A 152 -19.97 5.87 -6.17
N PRO A 153 -20.23 7.07 -5.61
CA PRO A 153 -20.21 8.31 -6.36
C PRO A 153 -18.79 8.71 -6.75
N ILE A 154 -18.67 9.35 -7.92
CA ILE A 154 -17.44 10.05 -8.31
C ILE A 154 -17.20 11.23 -7.35
N LEU A 155 -15.98 11.32 -6.84
CA LEU A 155 -15.46 12.42 -6.05
C LEU A 155 -14.23 12.97 -6.81
N GLU A 156 -14.17 14.27 -7.06
CA GLU A 156 -13.07 14.88 -7.80
C GLU A 156 -11.74 14.66 -7.05
N ASP A 157 -10.67 14.35 -7.78
CA ASP A 157 -9.34 14.00 -7.27
C ASP A 157 -9.28 12.81 -6.28
N VAL A 158 -10.32 11.96 -6.20
CA VAL A 158 -10.35 10.75 -5.34
C VAL A 158 -10.63 9.48 -6.17
N VAL A 159 -9.80 8.45 -5.97
CA VAL A 159 -9.92 7.12 -6.59
C VAL A 159 -9.91 6.05 -5.50
N TYR A 160 -11.08 5.48 -5.24
CA TYR A 160 -11.33 4.54 -4.14
C TYR A 160 -12.08 3.32 -4.64
N TRP A 161 -12.04 2.23 -3.88
CA TRP A 161 -13.01 1.13 -3.98
C TRP A 161 -13.55 0.89 -2.56
N ASP A 162 -14.77 0.37 -2.39
CA ASP A 162 -15.31 0.13 -1.04
C ASP A 162 -14.60 -1.08 -0.39
N PRO A 163 -14.19 -1.03 0.90
CA PRO A 163 -13.63 -2.18 1.63
C PRO A 163 -14.55 -3.37 1.47
N HIS A 164 -15.83 -3.14 1.73
CA HIS A 164 -16.90 -4.11 1.78
C HIS A 164 -17.74 -4.09 0.48
N PRO A 165 -18.36 -5.22 0.09
CA PRO A 165 -19.41 -5.19 -0.91
C PRO A 165 -20.58 -4.32 -0.44
N GLN A 166 -21.03 -3.34 -1.25
CA GLN A 166 -22.17 -2.49 -0.91
C GLN A 166 -23.41 -2.79 -1.75
N PRO A 167 -24.63 -2.78 -1.15
CA PRO A 167 -24.93 -2.45 0.24
C PRO A 167 -24.60 -3.59 1.23
N SER A 168 -24.11 -3.24 2.41
CA SER A 168 -23.94 -4.18 3.53
C SER A 168 -24.33 -3.56 4.89
N ASN A 169 -24.03 -4.27 5.99
CA ASN A 169 -24.19 -3.75 7.35
C ASN A 169 -22.97 -2.91 7.82
N HIS A 170 -21.93 -2.79 7.01
CA HIS A 170 -20.78 -1.95 7.31
C HIS A 170 -21.05 -0.49 6.88
N PRO A 171 -20.40 0.51 7.49
CA PRO A 171 -20.44 1.87 6.98
C PRO A 171 -20.00 1.90 5.51
N CYS A 172 -20.74 2.61 4.66
CA CYS A 172 -20.35 2.76 3.26
C CYS A 172 -19.18 3.75 3.18
N PHE A 173 -18.10 3.36 2.51
CA PHE A 173 -16.88 4.14 2.48
C PHE A 173 -17.08 5.47 1.76
N SER A 174 -17.87 5.48 0.69
CA SER A 174 -18.22 6.72 0.01
C SER A 174 -18.92 7.73 0.92
N SER A 175 -19.70 7.28 1.92
CA SER A 175 -20.33 8.17 2.90
C SER A 175 -19.29 8.86 3.78
N LEU A 176 -18.31 8.12 4.30
CA LEU A 176 -17.22 8.70 5.10
C LEU A 176 -16.30 9.60 4.26
N LEU A 177 -16.04 9.24 3.00
CA LEU A 177 -15.28 10.09 2.07
C LEU A 177 -16.02 11.39 1.75
N ILE A 178 -17.36 11.36 1.63
CA ILE A 178 -18.19 12.56 1.46
C ILE A 178 -18.18 13.42 2.73
N ASP A 179 -18.38 12.82 3.90
CA ASP A 179 -18.44 13.53 5.18
C ASP A 179 -17.10 14.24 5.52
N HIS A 180 -15.99 13.73 4.99
CA HIS A 180 -14.64 14.30 5.14
C HIS A 180 -14.07 14.91 3.86
N TYR A 181 -14.88 15.14 2.81
CA TYR A 181 -14.40 15.63 1.53
C TYR A 181 -13.79 17.04 1.65
N GLY A 182 -12.61 17.24 1.05
CA GLY A 182 -11.79 18.46 1.23
C GLY A 182 -11.04 18.53 2.57
N HIS A 183 -11.27 17.57 3.48
CA HIS A 183 -10.58 17.40 4.77
C HIS A 183 -10.09 15.94 4.96
N LEU A 184 -9.80 15.27 3.86
CA LEU A 184 -8.97 14.07 3.87
C LEU A 184 -7.55 14.54 4.19
N ASP A 185 -7.07 14.25 5.39
CA ASP A 185 -5.71 14.48 5.89
C ASP A 185 -5.26 13.28 6.72
N ALA A 186 -3.93 13.06 6.88
CA ALA A 186 -3.36 11.92 7.59
C ALA A 186 -4.11 11.53 8.89
N ILE A 187 -4.47 12.52 9.71
CA ILE A 187 -5.16 12.30 10.99
C ILE A 187 -6.64 12.02 10.80
N SER A 188 -7.30 12.72 9.88
CA SER A 188 -8.71 12.49 9.54
C SER A 188 -8.94 11.10 8.95
N ILE A 189 -8.03 10.60 8.12
CA ILE A 189 -8.06 9.23 7.56
C ILE A 189 -7.85 8.20 8.66
N ILE A 190 -6.82 8.37 9.49
CA ILE A 190 -6.54 7.44 10.60
C ILE A 190 -7.77 7.33 11.50
N ARG A 191 -8.34 8.46 11.94
CA ARG A 191 -9.35 8.46 13.01
C ARG A 191 -10.79 8.28 12.55
N ASN A 192 -11.15 8.84 11.39
CA ASN A 192 -12.55 8.95 10.97
C ASN A 192 -12.89 8.06 9.77
N ILE A 193 -11.89 7.55 9.06
CA ILE A 193 -12.08 6.62 7.95
C ILE A 193 -11.64 5.23 8.38
N THR A 194 -10.34 5.05 8.60
CA THR A 194 -9.75 3.73 8.75
C THR A 194 -10.18 3.05 10.05
N SER A 195 -10.19 3.77 11.18
CA SER A 195 -10.79 3.24 12.42
C SER A 195 -12.30 2.97 12.33
N LEU A 196 -13.09 3.77 11.59
CA LEU A 196 -14.56 3.60 11.54
C LEU A 196 -15.02 2.47 10.60
N LEU A 197 -14.26 2.19 9.54
CA LEU A 197 -14.49 1.04 8.66
C LEU A 197 -13.94 -0.27 9.26
N GLU A 198 -13.38 -0.23 10.48
CA GLU A 198 -12.59 -1.31 11.08
C GLU A 198 -11.51 -1.84 10.13
N THR A 199 -10.80 -0.90 9.50
CA THR A 199 -10.00 -1.20 8.33
C THR A 199 -8.55 -0.78 8.52
N GLY A 200 -7.67 -1.77 8.59
CA GLY A 200 -6.22 -1.67 8.60
C GLY A 200 -5.65 -2.74 9.53
N ASN A 201 -5.97 -4.01 9.30
CA ASN A 201 -5.88 -5.02 10.38
C ASN A 201 -4.44 -5.34 10.76
N THR A 202 -3.66 -5.86 9.82
CA THR A 202 -2.26 -6.24 10.07
C THR A 202 -1.27 -5.12 9.75
N LEU A 203 -1.67 -4.23 8.84
CA LEU A 203 -0.97 -3.02 8.41
C LEU A 203 -2.03 -1.97 8.06
N ASN A 204 -1.85 -0.75 8.55
CA ASN A 204 -2.56 0.47 8.10
C ASN A 204 -1.46 1.46 7.65
N LEU A 205 -1.56 2.05 6.45
CA LEU A 205 -0.45 2.76 5.81
C LEU A 205 -0.95 3.96 4.98
N ILE A 206 -0.79 5.16 5.55
CA ILE A 206 -1.12 6.42 4.89
C ILE A 206 0.16 7.09 4.38
N ILE A 207 0.24 7.32 3.07
CA ILE A 207 1.35 8.06 2.43
C ILE A 207 0.94 9.51 2.19
N ASP A 208 1.44 10.42 3.01
CA ASP A 208 1.24 11.87 2.85
C ASP A 208 2.32 12.46 1.93
N TYR A 209 1.95 12.70 0.67
CA TYR A 209 2.81 13.32 -0.32
C TYR A 209 3.16 14.78 0.04
N GLY A 210 2.23 15.53 0.64
CA GLY A 210 2.42 16.93 1.01
C GLY A 210 3.51 17.07 2.09
N GLU A 211 3.41 16.28 3.16
CA GLU A 211 4.38 16.27 4.26
C GLU A 211 5.67 15.47 3.97
N ASN A 212 5.69 14.65 2.91
CA ASN A 212 6.73 13.63 2.68
C ASN A 212 6.84 12.63 3.82
N ALA A 213 5.69 12.11 4.26
CA ALA A 213 5.58 11.26 5.43
C ALA A 213 4.81 9.96 5.14
N ALA A 214 5.21 8.87 5.79
CA ALA A 214 4.41 7.66 5.89
C ALA A 214 3.91 7.52 7.33
N TYR A 215 2.61 7.37 7.51
CA TYR A 215 2.00 7.04 8.79
C TYR A 215 1.64 5.56 8.76
N LEU A 216 2.14 4.79 9.71
CA LEU A 216 1.88 3.35 9.74
C LEU A 216 1.64 2.79 11.13
N ALA A 217 0.75 1.80 11.18
CA ALA A 217 0.57 0.93 12.33
C ALA A 217 0.65 -0.54 11.88
N TYR A 218 1.08 -1.39 12.81
CA TYR A 218 1.06 -2.85 12.67
C TYR A 218 0.22 -3.48 13.78
N SER A 219 -0.50 -4.57 13.50
CA SER A 219 -1.20 -5.36 14.53
C SER A 219 -0.25 -5.81 15.65
N ALA A 220 -0.73 -5.82 16.90
CA ALA A 220 -0.01 -6.49 17.99
C ALA A 220 -0.50 -7.94 18.16
N PRO A 221 0.40 -8.93 18.31
CA PRO A 221 0.03 -10.33 18.50
C PRO A 221 -0.50 -10.65 19.91
N ASP A 222 -0.10 -9.87 20.93
CA ASP A 222 -0.31 -10.20 22.34
C ASP A 222 -1.10 -9.12 23.10
N ASP A 223 -2.40 -9.34 23.28
CA ASP A 223 -3.21 -8.77 24.37
C ASP A 223 -4.13 -9.89 24.93
N PRO A 224 -4.43 -9.93 26.25
CA PRO A 224 -5.34 -10.92 26.83
C PRO A 224 -6.73 -11.03 26.18
N GLN A 225 -7.15 -10.03 25.39
CA GLN A 225 -8.45 -9.97 24.71
C GLN A 225 -8.38 -10.42 23.23
N GLY A 226 -7.18 -10.66 22.68
CA GLY A 226 -6.94 -10.99 21.27
C GLY A 226 -5.93 -10.04 20.62
N PRO A 227 -5.59 -10.21 19.33
CA PRO A 227 -4.69 -9.29 18.65
C PRO A 227 -5.31 -7.89 18.56
N ILE A 228 -4.52 -6.84 18.80
CA ILE A 228 -4.96 -5.46 18.59
C ILE A 228 -4.66 -5.08 17.14
N GLU A 229 -5.71 -4.85 16.35
CA GLU A 229 -5.64 -4.46 14.95
C GLU A 229 -4.97 -3.09 14.74
N ALA A 230 -4.28 -2.89 13.61
CA ALA A 230 -3.46 -1.70 13.36
C ALA A 230 -4.29 -0.40 13.27
N PHE A 231 -5.50 -0.45 12.70
CA PHE A 231 -6.44 0.68 12.67
C PHE A 231 -6.87 1.17 14.07
N ASN A 232 -6.71 0.34 15.10
CA ASN A 232 -6.96 0.68 16.51
C ASN A 232 -5.68 1.07 17.27
N ARG A 233 -4.55 1.25 16.58
CA ARG A 233 -3.24 1.51 17.20
C ARG A 233 -2.70 2.89 16.86
N VAL A 234 -1.82 3.38 17.74
CA VAL A 234 -1.09 4.63 17.50
C VAL A 234 -0.18 4.43 16.29
N HIS A 235 -0.38 5.28 15.29
CA HIS A 235 0.44 5.28 14.09
C HIS A 235 1.79 5.95 14.36
N ILE A 236 2.86 5.32 13.88
CA ILE A 236 4.20 5.91 13.82
C ILE A 236 4.24 6.80 12.58
N ARG A 237 4.82 8.00 12.68
CA ARG A 237 5.11 8.86 11.52
C ARG A 237 6.58 8.71 11.13
N ILE A 238 6.85 8.22 9.94
CA ILE A 238 8.19 8.20 9.32
C ILE A 238 8.33 9.45 8.46
N ASP A 239 9.43 10.18 8.66
CA ASP A 239 9.85 11.28 7.78
C ASP A 239 10.61 10.68 6.59
N MET A 240 9.95 10.59 5.43
CA MET A 240 10.50 9.89 4.27
C MET A 240 11.66 10.68 3.65
N MET A 241 11.68 12.00 3.79
CA MET A 241 12.81 12.83 3.37
C MET A 241 14.08 12.46 4.16
N LYS A 242 13.96 12.26 5.47
CA LYS A 242 15.09 11.82 6.30
C LYS A 242 15.48 10.38 6.00
N LEU A 243 14.51 9.46 5.83
CA LEU A 243 14.78 8.06 5.52
C LEU A 243 15.58 7.90 4.22
N PHE A 244 15.16 8.58 3.14
CA PHE A 244 15.87 8.52 1.85
C PHE A 244 17.19 9.30 1.83
N ALA A 245 17.46 10.11 2.86
CA ALA A 245 18.76 10.73 3.08
C ALA A 245 19.71 9.86 3.94
N GLU A 246 19.26 8.72 4.46
CA GLU A 246 20.13 7.80 5.19
C GLU A 246 21.17 7.16 4.25
N PRO A 247 22.47 7.19 4.60
CA PRO A 247 23.51 6.58 3.79
C PRO A 247 23.33 5.05 3.74
N PRO A 248 23.71 4.39 2.62
CA PRO A 248 23.66 2.93 2.56
C PRO A 248 24.54 2.31 3.65
N PRO A 249 24.11 1.21 4.28
CA PRO A 249 24.90 0.52 5.29
C PRO A 249 26.20 -0.01 4.66
N LYS A 250 27.29 0.02 5.44
CA LYS A 250 28.61 -0.38 4.95
C LYS A 250 28.75 -1.89 5.03
N PHE A 251 29.59 -2.46 4.16
CA PHE A 251 29.84 -3.90 4.16
C PHE A 251 30.49 -4.39 5.47
N GLU A 252 31.19 -3.49 6.16
CA GLU A 252 31.75 -3.71 7.51
C GLU A 252 30.69 -3.88 8.59
N ASP A 253 29.48 -3.35 8.41
CA ASP A 253 28.41 -3.37 9.42
C ASP A 253 27.72 -4.75 9.52
N PHE A 254 28.06 -5.69 8.63
CA PHE A 254 27.48 -7.04 8.52
C PHE A 254 28.49 -8.18 8.84
N LYS A 255 29.64 -7.86 9.45
CA LYS A 255 30.70 -8.82 9.83
C LYS A 255 30.68 -9.14 11.32
#